data_AF-A0A942V0L8-F1
#
_entry.id   AF-A0A942V0L8-F1
#
_cell.length_a   1.000
_cell.length_b   1.000
_cell.length_c   1.000
_cell.angle_alpha   90.00
_cell.angle_beta   90.00
_cell.angle_gamma   90.00
#
_symmetry.space_group_name_H-M   'P 1'
#
loop_
_entity.id
_entity.type
_entity.pdbx_description
1 polymer ?
#
loop_
_entity_poly.entity_id
_entity_poly.type
_entity_poly.pdbx_seq_one_letter_code
_entity_poly.pdbx_strand_id
1 'polypeptide(L)'
;MAGNKYIIRIAILSWTRFKYRLSESKKDEDNIEDNIKDIENYLSTQEVEDLNIIYKSPDYYIIRYLFQGNTEILQYDTREVEGILY
;
A
#
# COMPACT_ATOMS: atom_id res chain seq x y z
N MET A 1 16.66 -13.37 6.84
CA MET A 1 16.31 -12.02 6.33
C MET A 1 15.23 -12.00 5.23
N ALA A 2 14.89 -13.12 4.56
CA ALA A 2 13.83 -13.16 3.54
C ALA A 2 12.39 -12.94 4.07
N GLY A 3 12.12 -13.30 5.33
CA GLY A 3 10.78 -13.16 5.93
C GLY A 3 10.30 -11.73 6.08
N ASN A 4 11.21 -10.76 6.32
CA ASN A 4 10.82 -9.37 6.54
C ASN A 4 10.28 -8.71 5.25
N LYS A 5 10.90 -9.01 4.10
CA LYS A 5 10.48 -8.44 2.81
C LYS A 5 9.08 -8.87 2.39
N TYR A 6 8.67 -10.08 2.75
CA TYR A 6 7.30 -10.56 2.49
C TYR A 6 6.26 -9.81 3.32
N ILE A 7 6.52 -9.61 4.61
CA ILE A 7 5.61 -8.87 5.51
C ILE A 7 5.49 -7.40 5.05
N ILE A 8 6.60 -6.76 4.66
CA ILE A 8 6.60 -5.42 4.08
C ILE A 8 5.71 -5.34 2.84
N ARG A 9 5.79 -6.32 1.93
CA ARG A 9 4.91 -6.35 0.74
C ARG A 9 3.43 -6.46 1.11
N ILE A 10 3.08 -7.30 2.09
CA ILE A 10 1.69 -7.40 2.57
C ILE A 10 1.22 -6.06 3.16
N ALA A 11 2.08 -5.38 3.93
CA ALA A 11 1.76 -4.08 4.51
C ALA A 11 1.54 -3.02 3.42
N ILE A 12 2.42 -2.95 2.41
CA ILE A 12 2.27 -2.05 1.27
C ILE A 12 0.99 -2.36 0.47
N LEU A 13 0.66 -3.64 0.24
CA LEU A 13 -0.59 -4.02 -0.41
C LEU A 13 -1.79 -3.55 0.41
N SER A 14 -1.78 -3.80 1.72
CA SER A 14 -2.86 -3.37 2.64
C SER A 14 -3.04 -1.85 2.62
N TRP A 15 -1.95 -1.09 2.71
CA TRP A 15 -1.96 0.36 2.57
C TRP A 15 -2.58 0.81 1.24
N THR A 16 -2.19 0.16 0.14
CA THR A 16 -2.72 0.46 -1.20
C THR A 16 -4.23 0.22 -1.27
N ARG A 17 -4.72 -0.89 -0.69
CA ARG A 17 -6.15 -1.21 -0.60
C ARG A 17 -6.93 -0.16 0.18
N PHE A 18 -6.39 0.29 1.32
CA PHE A 18 -7.06 1.30 2.14
C PHE A 18 -7.08 2.68 1.45
N LYS A 19 -5.99 3.09 0.79
CA LYS A 19 -5.98 4.32 -0.03
C LYS A 19 -6.99 4.26 -1.16
N TYR A 20 -7.12 3.12 -1.85
CA TYR A 20 -8.16 2.91 -2.85
C TYR A 20 -9.57 3.06 -2.25
N ARG A 21 -9.87 2.36 -1.14
CA ARG A 21 -11.18 2.46 -0.47
C ARG A 21 -11.52 3.88 -0.04
N LEU A 22 -10.55 4.61 0.50
CA LEU A 22 -10.70 6.02 0.88
C LEU A 22 -11.03 6.90 -0.34
N SER A 23 -10.45 6.60 -1.51
CA SER A 23 -10.73 7.36 -2.74
C SER A 23 -12.13 7.08 -3.33
N GLU A 24 -12.69 5.89 -3.11
CA GLU A 24 -13.99 5.47 -3.68
C GLU A 24 -15.17 5.68 -2.72
N SER A 25 -14.96 5.58 -1.40
CA SER A 25 -16.04 5.64 -0.39
C SER A 25 -15.87 6.84 0.55
N LYS A 26 -16.74 7.84 0.40
CA LYS A 26 -16.82 9.03 1.29
C LYS A 26 -17.56 8.80 2.62
N LYS A 27 -17.98 7.57 2.93
CA LYS A 27 -18.90 7.29 4.05
C LYS A 27 -18.26 6.67 5.29
N ASP A 28 -17.04 6.15 5.18
CA ASP A 28 -16.34 5.44 6.28
C ASP A 28 -14.90 5.97 6.46
N GLU A 29 -14.71 7.30 6.47
CA GLU A 29 -13.38 7.94 6.44
C GLU A 29 -12.59 7.73 7.74
N ASP A 30 -13.22 7.92 8.91
CA ASP A 30 -12.50 7.97 10.20
C ASP A 30 -11.70 6.69 10.50
N ASN A 31 -12.30 5.51 10.32
CA ASN A 31 -11.61 4.25 10.61
C ASN A 31 -10.55 3.89 9.56
N ILE A 32 -10.70 4.32 8.30
CA ILE A 32 -9.76 3.97 7.23
C ILE A 32 -8.49 4.80 7.35
N GLU A 33 -8.62 6.09 7.67
CA GLU A 33 -7.45 6.96 7.85
C GLU A 33 -6.55 6.50 9.01
N ASP A 34 -7.14 6.07 10.13
CA ASP A 34 -6.35 5.56 11.26
C ASP A 34 -5.66 4.23 10.93
N ASN A 35 -6.32 3.32 10.21
CA ASN A 35 -5.69 2.10 9.71
C ASN A 35 -4.52 2.40 8.75
N ILE A 36 -4.65 3.42 7.89
CA ILE A 36 -3.57 3.85 7.01
C ILE A 36 -2.38 4.34 7.84
N LYS A 37 -2.61 5.20 8.84
CA LYS A 37 -1.55 5.72 9.72
C LYS A 37 -0.83 4.60 10.48
N ASP A 38 -1.57 3.61 10.98
CA ASP A 38 -0.96 2.47 11.68
C ASP A 38 -0.04 1.66 10.76
N ILE A 39 -0.44 1.47 9.50
CA ILE A 39 0.40 0.79 8.51
C ILE A 39 1.61 1.65 8.12
N GLU A 40 1.44 2.96 7.94
CA GLU A 40 2.55 3.90 7.65
C GLU A 40 3.57 3.92 8.79
N ASN A 41 3.11 3.93 10.05
CA ASN A 41 3.96 3.83 11.23
C ASN A 41 4.73 2.51 11.24
N TYR A 42 4.05 1.38 11.02
CA TYR A 42 4.71 0.08 10.93
C TYR A 42 5.78 0.08 9.83
N LEU A 43 5.47 0.56 8.63
CA LEU A 43 6.40 0.64 7.50
C LEU A 43 7.61 1.53 7.82
N SER A 44 7.40 2.66 8.49
CA SER A 44 8.50 3.54 8.94
C SER A 44 9.44 2.83 9.91
N THR A 45 8.95 2.00 10.85
CA THR A 45 9.83 1.18 11.71
C THR A 45 10.67 0.16 10.95
N GLN A 46 10.29 -0.15 9.70
CA GLN A 46 11.01 -1.02 8.79
C GLN A 46 11.85 -0.25 7.76
N GLU A 47 12.10 1.05 7.97
CA GLU A 47 12.85 1.92 7.04
C GLU A 47 12.20 2.03 5.65
N VAL A 48 10.87 1.94 5.60
CA VAL A 48 10.06 2.20 4.39
C VAL A 48 9.46 3.60 4.48
N GLU A 49 9.79 4.46 3.52
CA GLU A 49 9.44 5.88 3.49
C GLU A 49 8.93 6.30 2.10
N ASP A 50 8.39 7.52 1.98
CA ASP A 50 7.93 8.11 0.70
C ASP A 50 7.01 7.21 -0.14
N LEU A 51 6.16 6.43 0.52
CA LEU A 51 5.24 5.50 -0.11
C LEU A 51 4.15 6.22 -0.91
N ASN A 52 4.10 5.99 -2.23
CA ASN A 52 3.20 6.68 -3.14
C ASN A 52 2.68 5.78 -4.26
N ILE A 53 1.39 5.90 -4.59
CA ILE A 53 0.81 5.31 -5.81
C ILE A 53 1.15 6.26 -6.96
N ILE A 54 1.99 5.83 -7.89
CA ILE A 54 2.45 6.67 -9.02
C ILE A 54 1.69 6.37 -10.32
N TYR A 55 0.99 5.24 -10.39
CA TYR A 55 0.17 4.87 -11.53
C TYR A 55 -0.99 3.97 -11.10
N LYS A 56 -2.17 4.20 -11.70
CA LYS A 56 -3.38 3.38 -11.55
C LYS A 56 -3.96 3.12 -12.95
N SER A 57 -4.32 1.88 -13.22
CA SER A 57 -5.00 1.45 -14.45
C SER A 57 -6.03 0.36 -14.15
N PRO A 58 -6.85 -0.05 -15.13
CA PRO A 58 -7.74 -1.20 -14.97
C PRO A 58 -7.01 -2.51 -14.65
N ASP A 59 -5.75 -2.65 -15.05
CA ASP A 59 -5.00 -3.91 -14.93
C ASP A 59 -4.09 -3.94 -13.71
N TYR A 60 -3.41 -2.83 -13.39
CA TYR A 60 -2.45 -2.77 -12.29
C TYR A 60 -2.27 -1.38 -11.67
N TYR A 61 -1.68 -1.38 -10.47
CA TYR A 61 -1.19 -0.23 -9.71
C TYR A 61 0.34 -0.28 -9.63
N ILE A 62 1.01 0.87 -9.75
CA ILE A 62 2.46 0.99 -9.49
C ILE A 62 2.69 1.84 -8.25
N ILE A 63 3.44 1.27 -7.32
CA ILE A 63 3.79 1.88 -6.04
C ILE A 63 5.28 2.18 -6.03
N ARG A 64 5.66 3.42 -5.72
CA ARG A 64 7.04 3.85 -5.45
C ARG A 64 7.21 4.06 -3.96
N TYR A 65 8.34 3.63 -3.42
CA TYR A 65 8.73 3.92 -2.04
C TYR A 65 10.25 3.94 -1.89
N LEU A 66 10.73 4.47 -0.78
CA LEU A 66 12.11 4.33 -0.34
C LEU A 66 12.21 3.17 0.65
N PHE A 67 13.22 2.31 0.48
CA PHE A 67 13.56 1.27 1.45
C PHE A 67 15.05 1.32 1.73
N GLN A 68 15.41 1.61 2.99
CA GLN A 68 16.81 1.78 3.41
C GLN A 68 17.56 2.79 2.52
N GLY A 69 16.89 3.90 2.16
CA GLY A 69 17.42 4.95 1.28
C GLY A 69 17.41 4.65 -0.23
N ASN A 70 16.98 3.46 -0.66
CA ASN A 70 16.92 3.09 -2.08
C ASN A 70 15.50 3.23 -2.63
N THR A 71 15.34 3.75 -3.85
CA THR A 71 14.04 3.77 -4.51
C THR A 71 13.66 2.37 -4.99
N GLU A 72 12.52 1.89 -4.52
CA GLU A 72 11.92 0.62 -4.90
C GLU A 72 10.59 0.87 -5.64
N ILE A 73 10.23 -0.09 -6.50
CA ILE A 73 8.99 -0.07 -7.26
C ILE A 73 8.30 -1.43 -7.09
N LEU A 74 7.00 -1.40 -6.80
CA LEU A 74 6.15 -2.58 -6.77
C LEU A 74 4.96 -2.41 -7.70
N GLN A 75 4.57 -3.51 -8.34
CA GLN A 75 3.34 -3.62 -9.12
C GLN A 75 2.39 -4.57 -8.41
N TYR A 76 1.13 -4.16 -8.29
CA TYR A 76 0.03 -5.03 -7.86
C TYR A 76 -1.03 -5.09 -8.94
N ASP A 77 -1.66 -6.25 -9.11
CA ASP A 77 -2.83 -6.35 -9.96
C ASP A 77 -3.98 -5.54 -9.36
N THR A 78 -4.76 -4.88 -10.21
CA THR A 78 -5.93 -4.11 -9.77
C THR A 78 -6.92 -4.97 -8.99
N ARG A 79 -7.09 -6.25 -9.37
CA ARG A 79 -7.93 -7.21 -8.65
C ARG A 79 -7.47 -7.44 -7.20
N GLU A 80 -6.16 -7.47 -6.98
CA GLU A 80 -5.61 -7.62 -5.63
C GLU A 80 -5.89 -6.36 -4.80
N VAL A 81 -5.74 -5.17 -5.38
CA VAL A 81 -5.99 -3.90 -4.69
C VAL A 81 -7.49 -3.68 -4.40
N GLU A 82 -8.35 -4.01 -5.36
CA GLU A 82 -9.79 -3.72 -5.26
C GLU A 82 -10.56 -4.85 -4.56
N GLY A 83 -9.91 -6.00 -4.29
CA GLY A 83 -10.51 -7.12 -3.58
C GLY A 83 -11.55 -7.88 -4.40
N ILE A 84 -11.45 -7.82 -5.73
CA ILE A 84 -12.34 -8.52 -6.66
C ILE A 84 -11.93 -9.99 -6.72
N LEU A 85 -12.63 -10.85 -5.99
CA LEU A 85 -12.50 -12.31 -6.06
C LEU A 85 -13.52 -12.85 -7.07
N TYR A 86 -13.09 -13.66 -8.04
CA TYR A 86 -13.98 -14.47 -8.89
C TYR A 86 -14.29 -15.82 -8.24
#